data_AF-A0A975JAF7-F1
#
_entry.id   AF-A0A975JAF7-F1
#
_cell.length_a   1.000
_cell.length_b   1.000
_cell.length_c   1.000
_cell.angle_alpha   90.00
_cell.angle_beta   90.00
_cell.angle_gamma   90.00
#
_symmetry.space_group_name_H-M   'P 1'
#
loop_
_entity.id
_entity.type
_entity.pdbx_description
1 polymer ?
#
loop_
_entity_poly.entity_id
_entity_poly.type
_entity_poly.pdbx_seq_one_letter_code
_entity_poly.pdbx_strand_id
1 'polypeptide(L)'
;MLEPLLEIGFGNFIFPARVTVILNPDSQPTKRLIKDSKEQNRCFDVRQGKKTRAVLVLDTGEVVLSAIDTKTIRNRYLRYADKVNGITQSEKEKSNEGTQSKEKNRGN
;
A
#
# COMPACT_ATOMS: atom_id res chain seq x y z
N MET A 1 -15.54 -6.37 17.08
CA MET A 1 -15.47 -6.35 15.61
C MET A 1 -14.05 -6.74 15.23
N LEU A 2 -13.84 -7.73 14.35
CA LEU A 2 -12.48 -8.08 13.91
C LEU A 2 -11.92 -6.96 13.02
N GLU A 3 -10.66 -6.57 13.24
CA GLU A 3 -10.02 -5.59 12.38
C GLU A 3 -9.87 -6.14 10.95
N PRO A 4 -10.16 -5.34 9.91
CA PRO A 4 -9.96 -5.76 8.53
C PRO A 4 -8.48 -5.98 8.24
N LEU A 5 -8.14 -7.17 7.74
CA LEU A 5 -6.81 -7.48 7.24
C LEU A 5 -6.62 -6.99 5.80
N LEU A 6 -5.40 -6.57 5.46
CA LEU A 6 -5.00 -6.22 4.10
C LEU A 6 -4.39 -7.44 3.41
N GLU A 7 -5.02 -7.95 2.35
CA GLU A 7 -4.43 -8.98 1.50
C GLU A 7 -3.25 -8.39 0.72
N ILE A 8 -2.08 -9.04 0.82
CA ILE A 8 -0.81 -8.60 0.23
C ILE A 8 -0.19 -9.61 -0.72
N GLY A 9 -0.90 -10.69 -1.06
CA GLY A 9 -0.53 -11.65 -2.09
C GLY A 9 -0.72 -13.09 -1.63
N PHE A 10 -1.40 -13.89 -2.45
CA PHE A 10 -1.50 -15.35 -2.30
C PHE A 10 -2.01 -15.84 -0.94
N GLY A 11 -3.00 -15.13 -0.39
CA GLY A 11 -3.56 -15.49 0.91
C GLY A 11 -2.67 -15.09 2.10
N ASN A 12 -1.68 -14.22 1.87
CA ASN A 12 -0.94 -13.56 2.93
C ASN A 12 -1.61 -12.22 3.28
N PHE A 13 -1.65 -11.93 4.57
CA PHE A 13 -2.40 -10.81 5.13
C PHE A 13 -1.55 -10.02 6.12
N ILE A 14 -1.86 -8.74 6.26
CA ILE A 14 -1.23 -7.87 7.25
C ILE A 14 -2.24 -6.95 7.91
N PHE A 15 -1.93 -6.49 9.12
CA PHE A 15 -2.68 -5.42 9.77
C PHE A 15 -2.39 -4.09 9.05
N PRO A 16 -3.38 -3.47 8.40
CA PRO A 16 -3.15 -2.22 7.68
C PRO A 16 -2.67 -1.10 8.61
N ALA A 17 -3.13 -1.08 9.87
CA ALA A 17 -2.69 -0.10 10.89
C ALA A 17 -1.17 -0.11 11.16
N ARG A 18 -0.48 -1.21 10.84
CA ARG A 18 0.98 -1.34 11.03
C ARG A 18 1.78 -0.90 9.80
N VAL A 19 1.14 -0.67 8.65
CA VAL A 19 1.84 -0.26 7.42
C VAL A 19 2.14 1.23 7.48
N THR A 20 3.42 1.59 7.54
CA THR A 20 3.89 2.97 7.56
C THR A 20 4.19 3.52 6.18
N VAL A 21 4.70 2.67 5.28
CA VAL A 21 5.08 3.07 3.91
C VAL A 21 4.73 1.98 2.91
N ILE A 22 4.23 2.38 1.74
CA ILE A 22 4.06 1.53 0.55
C ILE A 22 4.98 2.09 -0.54
N LEU A 23 5.97 1.30 -0.97
CA LEU A 23 7.01 1.69 -1.92
C LEU A 23 6.91 0.88 -3.22
N ASN A 24 7.25 1.54 -4.33
CA ASN A 24 7.60 0.86 -5.58
C ASN A 24 9.04 0.28 -5.47
N PRO A 25 9.30 -0.93 -5.98
CA PRO A 25 10.59 -1.62 -5.84
C PRO A 25 11.72 -1.15 -6.78
N ASP A 26 11.43 -0.26 -7.74
CA ASP A 26 12.34 0.01 -8.87
C ASP A 26 13.48 0.97 -8.50
N SER A 27 13.27 1.83 -7.50
CA SER A 27 14.26 2.83 -7.07
C SER A 27 15.50 2.19 -6.40
N GLN A 28 16.68 2.80 -6.60
CA GLN A 28 17.91 2.35 -5.94
C GLN A 28 17.80 2.40 -4.40
N PRO A 29 17.23 3.45 -3.76
CA PRO A 29 16.99 3.46 -2.32
C PRO A 29 16.11 2.29 -1.85
N THR A 30 15.01 1.99 -2.56
CA THR A 30 14.15 0.85 -2.20
C THR A 30 14.93 -0.47 -2.28
N LYS A 31 15.74 -0.67 -3.33
CA LYS A 31 16.56 -1.88 -3.47
C LYS A 31 17.58 -2.03 -2.35
N ARG A 32 18.19 -0.92 -1.89
CA ARG A 32 19.07 -0.91 -0.71
C ARG A 32 18.30 -1.30 0.55
N LEU A 33 17.15 -0.69 0.80
CA LEU A 33 16.28 -1.05 1.93
C LEU A 33 15.93 -2.54 1.97
N ILE A 34 15.58 -3.13 0.82
CA ILE A 34 15.29 -4.57 0.72
C ILE A 34 16.52 -5.40 1.09
N LYS A 35 17.70 -5.01 0.59
CA LYS A 35 18.97 -5.70 0.86
C LYS A 35 19.29 -5.67 2.35
N ASP A 36 19.28 -4.48 2.95
CA ASP A 36 19.61 -4.26 4.36
C ASP A 36 18.64 -5.03 5.28
N SER A 37 17.34 -5.04 4.94
CA SER A 37 16.33 -5.80 5.68
C SER A 37 16.56 -7.31 5.62
N LYS A 38 17.00 -7.85 4.48
CA LYS A 38 17.35 -9.27 4.35
C LYS A 38 18.57 -9.62 5.20
N GLU A 39 19.62 -8.79 5.17
CA GLU A 39 20.82 -8.98 5.98
C GLU A 39 20.51 -8.96 7.49
N GLN A 40 19.49 -8.20 7.89
CA GLN A 40 19.04 -8.10 9.27
C GLN A 40 17.97 -9.14 9.67
N ASN A 41 17.62 -10.10 8.79
CA ASN A 41 16.54 -11.06 9.00
C ASN A 41 15.16 -10.40 9.30
N ARG A 42 14.91 -9.20 8.76
CA ARG A 42 13.67 -8.44 8.91
C ARG A 42 12.85 -8.34 7.62
N CYS A 43 13.11 -9.22 6.66
CA CYS A 43 12.46 -9.21 5.36
C CYS A 43 11.48 -10.39 5.23
N PHE A 44 10.19 -10.11 5.14
CA PHE A 44 9.17 -11.11 4.84
C PHE A 44 8.91 -11.18 3.33
N ASP A 45 9.22 -12.32 2.71
CA ASP A 45 9.01 -12.53 1.29
C ASP A 45 7.73 -13.32 1.02
N VAL A 46 6.66 -12.63 0.57
CA VAL A 46 5.36 -13.24 0.28
C VAL A 46 5.09 -13.38 -1.22
N ARG A 47 6.13 -13.34 -2.06
CA ARG A 47 5.99 -13.28 -3.53
C ARG A 47 5.72 -14.62 -4.20
N GLN A 48 5.86 -15.73 -3.47
CA GLN A 48 5.75 -17.11 -4.00
C GLN A 48 6.56 -17.30 -5.30
N GLY A 49 7.83 -16.87 -5.30
CA GLY A 49 8.73 -16.99 -6.45
C GLY A 49 8.53 -15.95 -7.57
N LYS A 50 7.56 -15.04 -7.45
CA LYS A 50 7.31 -13.98 -8.44
C LYS A 50 8.16 -12.73 -8.19
N LYS A 51 8.21 -11.84 -9.19
CA LYS A 51 8.91 -10.55 -9.09
C LYS A 51 8.31 -9.68 -7.98
N THR A 52 9.14 -8.91 -7.28
CA THR A 52 8.67 -7.85 -6.38
C THR A 52 7.95 -6.78 -7.20
N ARG A 53 6.71 -6.46 -6.82
CA ARG A 53 5.89 -5.40 -7.43
C ARG A 53 5.45 -4.34 -6.44
N ALA A 54 5.60 -4.62 -5.15
CA ALA A 54 5.44 -3.66 -4.07
C ALA A 54 6.33 -4.04 -2.89
N VAL A 55 6.67 -3.04 -2.09
CA VAL A 55 7.40 -3.17 -0.84
C VAL A 55 6.61 -2.44 0.22
N LEU A 56 6.26 -3.13 1.31
CA LEU A 56 5.62 -2.50 2.47
C LEU A 56 6.65 -2.39 3.59
N VAL A 57 6.58 -1.32 4.36
CA VAL A 57 7.37 -1.13 5.58
C VAL A 57 6.41 -1.06 6.76
N LEU A 58 6.74 -1.78 7.82
CA LEU A 58 5.95 -1.79 9.06
C LEU A 58 6.47 -0.75 10.05
N ASP A 59 5.67 -0.43 11.06
CA ASP A 59 6.04 0.44 12.18
C ASP A 59 7.24 -0.08 12.98
N THR A 60 7.39 -1.40 13.06
CA THR A 60 8.55 -2.09 13.65
C THR A 60 9.75 -2.23 12.70
N GLY A 61 9.62 -1.75 11.46
CA GLY A 61 10.70 -1.62 10.48
C GLY A 61 10.98 -2.87 9.64
N GLU A 62 10.18 -3.94 9.76
CA GLU A 62 10.22 -5.07 8.84
C GLU A 62 9.76 -4.64 7.45
N VAL A 63 10.36 -5.28 6.45
CA VAL A 63 10.08 -5.05 5.04
C VAL A 63 9.35 -6.25 4.48
N VAL A 64 8.20 -6.02 3.87
CA VAL A 64 7.38 -7.06 3.26
C VAL A 64 7.44 -6.94 1.75
N LEU A 65 7.89 -7.99 1.06
CA LEU A 65 7.97 -8.03 -0.40
C LEU A 65 6.72 -8.69 -0.96
N SER A 66 6.00 -7.98 -1.82
CA SER A 66 4.78 -8.46 -2.43
C SER A 66 4.89 -8.56 -3.95
N ALA A 67 4.22 -9.57 -4.52
CA ALA A 67 4.03 -9.69 -5.97
C ALA A 67 2.76 -8.97 -6.45
N ILE A 68 2.00 -8.35 -5.55
CA ILE A 68 0.87 -7.50 -5.88
C ILE A 68 1.38 -6.11 -6.22
N ASP A 69 0.71 -5.46 -7.18
CA ASP A 69 1.07 -4.12 -7.63
C ASP A 69 0.94 -3.08 -6.51
N THR A 70 1.89 -2.13 -6.46
CA THR A 70 1.88 -1.00 -5.53
C THR A 70 0.55 -0.24 -5.58
N LYS A 71 -0.02 0.01 -6.77
CA LYS A 71 -1.30 0.71 -6.93
C LYS A 71 -2.46 -0.08 -6.34
N THR A 72 -2.44 -1.41 -6.50
CA THR A 72 -3.48 -2.30 -5.97
C THR A 72 -3.45 -2.32 -4.45
N ILE A 73 -2.26 -2.46 -3.84
CA ILE A 73 -2.11 -2.42 -2.37
C ILE A 73 -2.56 -1.06 -1.83
N ARG A 74 -2.14 0.05 -2.45
CA ARG A 74 -2.58 1.40 -2.08
C ARG A 74 -4.12 1.52 -2.10
N ASN A 75 -4.75 1.07 -3.19
CA ASN A 75 -6.20 1.16 -3.32
C ASN A 75 -6.93 0.31 -2.26
N ARG A 76 -6.39 -0.86 -1.90
CA ARG A 76 -6.91 -1.70 -0.82
C ARG A 76 -6.73 -1.03 0.56
N TYR A 77 -5.58 -0.39 0.79
CA TYR A 77 -5.32 0.37 2.01
C TYR A 77 -6.29 1.55 2.15
N LEU A 78 -6.51 2.31 1.08
CA LEU A 78 -7.48 3.42 1.09
C LEU A 78 -8.87 2.92 1.48
N ARG A 79 -9.36 1.82 0.86
CA ARG A 79 -10.64 1.21 1.25
C ARG A 79 -10.72 0.85 2.73
N TYR A 80 -9.62 0.40 3.33
CA TYR A 80 -9.54 0.20 4.78
C TYR A 80 -9.67 1.53 5.54
N ALA A 81 -8.88 2.54 5.16
CA ALA A 81 -8.89 3.86 5.81
C ALA A 81 -10.29 4.49 5.79
N ASP A 82 -10.99 4.41 4.66
CA ASP A 82 -12.37 4.88 4.55
C ASP A 82 -13.33 4.16 5.48
N LYS A 83 -13.21 2.82 5.56
CA LYS A 83 -14.03 2.00 6.46
C LYS A 83 -13.78 2.37 7.94
N VAL A 84 -12.52 2.60 8.31
CA VAL A 84 -12.15 3.00 9.68
C VAL A 84 -12.63 4.41 10.00
N ASN A 85 -12.54 5.33 9.03
CA ASN A 85 -12.97 6.72 9.21
C ASN A 85 -14.49 6.91 9.05
N GLY A 86 -15.25 5.85 8.78
CA GLY A 86 -16.70 5.93 8.58
C GLY A 86 -17.13 6.63 7.29
N ILE A 87 -16.21 6.83 6.33
CA ILE A 87 -16.48 7.53 5.08
C ILE A 87 -17.28 6.61 4.16
N THR A 88 -18.51 7.00 3.84
CA THR A 88 -19.39 6.23 2.95
C THR A 88 -19.13 6.53 1.46
N GLN A 89 -19.46 5.59 0.57
CA GLN A 89 -19.26 5.75 -0.88
C GLN A 89 -19.95 7.00 -1.46
N SER A 90 -21.07 7.44 -0.87
CA SER A 90 -21.80 8.65 -1.23
C SER A 90 -21.03 9.97 -0.98
N GLU A 91 -20.04 9.98 -0.08
CA GLU A 91 -19.23 11.17 0.24
C GLU A 91 -18.03 11.31 -0.71
N LYS A 92 -17.54 10.19 -1.25
CA LYS A 92 -16.42 10.17 -2.20
C LYS A 92 -16.77 10.74 -3.56
N GLU A 93 -17.96 10.46 -4.07
CA GLU A 93 -18.42 10.94 -5.38
C GLU A 93 -18.45 12.48 -5.43
N LYS A 94 -18.90 13.13 -4.35
CA LYS A 94 -18.89 14.61 -4.21
C LYS A 94 -17.49 15.22 -4.21
N SER A 95 -16.48 14.51 -3.71
CA SER A 95 -15.10 14.99 -3.64
C SER A 95 -14.34 14.87 -4.98
N ASN A 96 -14.68 13.87 -5.79
CA ASN A 96 -14.07 13.68 -7.11
C ASN A 96 -14.56 14.71 -8.15
N GLU A 97 -15.82 15.17 -8.06
CA GLU A 97 -16.38 16.19 -8.97
C GLU A 97 -15.69 17.57 -8.80
N GLY A 98 -15.27 17.93 -7.58
CA GLY A 98 -14.58 19.19 -7.29
C GLY A 98 -13.11 19.24 -7.73
N THR A 99 -12.50 18.07 -7.99
CA THR A 99 -11.08 17.98 -8.38
C THR A 99 -10.91 18.02 -9.90
N GLN A 100 -11.81 17.37 -10.66
CA GLN A 100 -11.83 17.43 -12.12
C GLN A 100 -12.19 18.82 -12.69
N SER A 101 -12.99 19.60 -11.96
CA SER A 101 -13.38 20.96 -12.37
C SER A 101 -12.26 22.00 -12.16
N LYS A 102 -11.29 21.76 -11.26
CA LYS A 102 -10.12 22.65 -11.07
C LYS A 102 -8.99 22.44 -12.08
N GLU A 103 -8.81 21.23 -12.61
CA GLU A 103 -7.81 20.97 -13.68
C GLU A 103 -8.25 21.55 -15.03
N LYS A 104 -9.55 21.61 -15.31
CA LYS A 104 -10.09 22.15 -16.57
C LYS A 104 -9.94 23.68 -16.70
N ASN A 105 -9.85 24.41 -15.59
CA ASN A 105 -9.76 25.88 -15.57
C ASN A 105 -8.34 26.45 -15.49
N ARG A 106 -7.30 25.61 -15.42
CA ARG A 106 -5.89 26.07 -15.37
C ARG A 106 -5.20 26.09 -16.74
N GLY A 107 -5.89 25.65 -17.80
CA GLY A 107 -5.37 25.56 -19.15
C GLY A 107 -5.94 26.56 -20.15
N ASN A 108 -6.52 27.68 -19.67
CA ASN A 108 -7.08 28.73 -20.52
C ASN A 108 -6.48 30.10 -20.18
#